data_AF-A0AAU9UNV7-F1
#
_entry.id   AF-A0AAU9UNV7-F1
#
_cell.length_a   1.000
_cell.length_b   1.000
_cell.length_c   1.000
_cell.angle_alpha   90.00
_cell.angle_beta   90.00
_cell.angle_gamma   90.00
#
_symmetry.space_group_name_H-M   'P 1'
#
loop_
_entity.id
_entity.type
_entity.pdbx_description
1 polymer ?
#
loop_
_entity_poly.entity_id
_entity_poly.type
_entity_poly.pdbx_seq_one_letter_code
_entity_poly.pdbx_strand_id
1 'polypeptide(L)'
;MSMYEQGAVSWAVGGAVCEALAAYAAGATTYLPQPEHVAFALDLMEIALNVHGLIETCIQILKELSEVEAALLSRGAPVSGLAAPRAYTSALALYTVGALRRYHSCLLLCVEQTSAVFEQLCRLVKCVVNPGDCGSAERCVLAQLHDLYQAAAHLNHAPHADTFANAYPKIKQALYSPLTPTPSNYEYNPEFLSEFFTNPRKGKIEMSWARQVAESPANRYSFVCSAILAVCREVDNDR
;
A
#
# COMPACT_ATOMS: atom_id res chain seq x y z
N MET A 1 5.94 -4.41 32.40
CA MET A 1 4.54 -4.15 32.00
C MET A 1 3.85 -5.50 31.90
N SER A 2 2.74 -5.69 32.58
CA SER A 2 1.97 -6.95 32.53
C SER A 2 1.26 -7.12 31.18
N MET A 3 0.90 -8.34 30.80
CA MET A 3 0.15 -8.62 29.56
C MET A 3 -1.17 -7.83 29.48
N TYR A 4 -1.81 -7.59 30.63
CA TYR A 4 -3.03 -6.80 30.73
C TYR A 4 -2.77 -5.31 30.42
N GLU A 5 -1.73 -4.73 31.00
CA GLU A 5 -1.33 -3.34 30.74
C GLU A 5 -0.89 -3.14 29.28
N GLN A 6 -0.18 -4.12 28.70
CA GLN A 6 0.20 -4.10 27.29
C GLN A 6 -1.02 -4.14 26.36
N GLY A 7 -2.02 -4.98 26.67
CA GLY A 7 -3.27 -5.03 25.93
C GLY A 7 -4.06 -3.71 26.00
N ALA A 8 -4.17 -3.12 27.20
CA ALA A 8 -4.87 -1.85 27.40
C ALA A 8 -4.20 -0.69 26.63
N VAL A 9 -2.86 -0.60 26.68
CA VAL A 9 -2.11 0.41 25.92
C VAL A 9 -2.26 0.20 24.42
N SER A 10 -2.16 -1.05 23.95
CA SER A 10 -2.33 -1.38 22.54
C SER A 10 -3.70 -0.95 22.00
N TRP A 11 -4.77 -1.22 22.76
CA TRP A 11 -6.12 -0.84 22.37
C TRP A 11 -6.29 0.69 22.34
N ALA A 12 -5.77 1.39 23.34
CA ALA A 12 -5.80 2.85 23.41
C ALA A 12 -5.06 3.50 22.23
N VAL A 13 -3.91 2.95 21.83
CA VAL A 13 -3.11 3.45 20.70
C VAL A 13 -3.87 3.28 19.37
N GLY A 14 -4.46 2.12 19.11
CA GLY A 14 -5.30 1.89 17.93
C GLY A 14 -6.52 2.82 17.89
N GLY A 15 -7.20 2.97 19.03
CA GLY A 15 -8.32 3.90 19.19
C GLY A 15 -7.93 5.34 18.90
N ALA A 16 -6.81 5.82 19.46
CA ALA A 16 -6.33 7.18 19.24
C ALA A 16 -6.02 7.48 17.76
N VAL A 17 -5.48 6.52 17.01
CA VAL A 17 -5.28 6.66 15.56
C VAL A 17 -6.61 6.82 14.84
N CYS A 18 -7.58 5.95 15.13
CA CYS A 18 -8.89 5.98 14.48
C CYS A 18 -9.66 7.27 14.79
N GLU A 19 -9.64 7.69 16.05
CA GLU A 19 -10.25 8.95 16.50
C GLU A 19 -9.60 10.16 15.83
N ALA A 20 -8.27 10.19 15.70
CA ALA A 20 -7.58 11.29 15.04
C ALA A 20 -7.95 11.40 13.54
N LEU A 21 -8.01 10.26 12.83
CA LEU A 21 -8.41 10.23 11.42
C LEU A 21 -9.87 10.66 11.24
N ALA A 22 -10.78 10.10 12.04
CA ALA A 22 -12.20 10.43 11.98
C ALA A 22 -12.47 11.90 12.37
N ALA A 23 -11.81 12.41 13.40
CA ALA A 23 -11.93 13.82 13.80
C ALA A 23 -11.40 14.75 12.70
N TYR A 24 -10.32 14.37 12.03
CA TYR A 24 -9.82 15.13 10.89
C TYR A 24 -10.83 15.11 9.75
N ALA A 25 -11.32 13.94 9.34
CA ALA A 25 -12.31 13.77 8.27
C ALA A 25 -13.58 14.59 8.54
N ALA A 26 -14.09 14.55 9.78
CA ALA A 26 -15.29 15.27 10.20
C ALA A 26 -15.09 16.79 10.35
N GLY A 27 -13.86 17.31 10.26
CA GLY A 27 -13.59 18.74 10.48
C GLY A 27 -13.59 19.18 11.94
N ALA A 28 -13.55 18.24 12.88
CA ALA A 28 -13.37 18.54 14.29
C ALA A 28 -11.93 18.98 14.62
N THR A 29 -10.95 18.62 13.79
CA THR A 29 -9.55 19.05 13.94
C THR A 29 -8.88 19.34 12.58
N THR A 30 -7.86 20.19 12.63
CA THR A 30 -6.94 20.44 11.51
C THR A 30 -5.68 19.57 11.60
N TYR A 31 -5.46 18.91 12.74
CA TYR A 31 -4.32 18.02 12.93
C TYR A 31 -4.58 16.66 12.30
N LEU A 32 -3.70 16.28 11.36
CA LEU A 32 -3.66 14.96 10.76
C LEU A 32 -2.39 14.25 11.25
N PRO A 33 -2.48 13.02 11.79
CA PRO A 33 -1.29 12.29 12.22
C PRO A 33 -0.36 12.04 11.02
N GLN A 34 0.95 12.05 11.23
CA GLN A 34 1.89 11.67 10.17
C GLN A 34 1.77 10.16 9.86
N PRO A 35 1.97 9.72 8.60
CA PRO A 35 1.88 8.30 8.25
C PRO A 35 2.80 7.41 9.08
N GLU A 36 3.99 7.92 9.45
CA GLU A 36 4.98 7.22 10.26
C GLU A 36 4.49 7.00 11.70
N HIS A 37 3.70 7.93 12.26
CA HIS A 37 3.08 7.76 13.57
C HIS A 37 2.00 6.68 13.54
N VAL A 38 1.26 6.58 12.43
CA VAL A 38 0.27 5.51 12.24
C VAL A 38 0.97 4.16 12.10
N ALA A 39 2.04 4.08 11.29
CA ALA A 39 2.84 2.87 11.16
C ALA A 39 3.40 2.41 12.51
N PHE A 40 3.99 3.32 13.28
CA PHE A 40 4.50 3.04 14.62
C PHE A 40 3.41 2.53 15.57
N ALA A 41 2.21 3.10 15.51
CA ALA A 41 1.07 2.62 16.30
C ALA A 41 0.70 1.17 15.95
N LEU A 42 0.64 0.82 14.66
CA LEU A 42 0.39 -0.56 14.21
C LEU A 42 1.50 -1.51 14.70
N ASP A 43 2.76 -1.10 14.62
CA ASP A 43 3.91 -1.88 15.13
C ASP A 43 3.81 -2.12 16.64
N LEU A 44 3.39 -1.12 17.43
CA LEU A 44 3.17 -1.29 18.87
C LEU A 44 2.07 -2.31 19.17
N MET A 45 0.99 -2.32 18.38
CA MET A 45 -0.09 -3.31 18.54
C MET A 45 0.40 -4.73 18.19
N GLU A 46 1.23 -4.86 17.15
CA GLU A 46 1.90 -6.10 16.77
C GLU A 46 2.84 -6.60 17.87
N ILE A 47 3.69 -5.72 18.43
CA ILE A 47 4.59 -6.06 19.55
C ILE A 47 3.81 -6.48 20.80
N ALA A 48 2.64 -5.87 21.04
CA ALA A 48 1.73 -6.25 22.13
C ALA A 48 0.94 -7.55 21.86
N LEU A 49 1.14 -8.19 20.70
CA LEU A 49 0.43 -9.39 20.24
C LEU A 49 -1.10 -9.21 20.19
N ASN A 50 -1.58 -7.97 20.06
CA ASN A 50 -3.00 -7.65 19.94
C ASN A 50 -3.46 -7.77 18.48
N VAL A 51 -3.33 -8.98 17.91
CA VAL A 51 -3.60 -9.21 16.48
C VAL A 51 -5.05 -8.90 16.11
N HIS A 52 -5.99 -9.25 16.99
CA HIS A 52 -7.41 -8.98 16.75
C HIS A 52 -7.69 -7.47 16.69
N GLY A 53 -7.25 -6.71 17.72
CA GLY A 53 -7.41 -5.27 17.74
C GLY A 53 -6.63 -4.56 16.63
N LEU A 54 -5.48 -5.10 16.21
CA LEU A 54 -4.72 -4.60 15.07
C LEU A 54 -5.53 -4.72 13.77
N ILE A 55 -6.18 -5.87 13.53
CA ILE A 55 -7.05 -6.07 12.37
C ILE A 55 -8.26 -5.13 12.42
N GLU A 56 -8.89 -4.95 13.58
CA GLU A 56 -9.99 -3.99 13.76
C GLU A 56 -9.55 -2.55 13.45
N THR A 57 -8.38 -2.16 13.96
CA THR A 57 -7.78 -0.84 13.69
C THR A 57 -7.52 -0.65 12.21
N CYS A 58 -6.96 -1.65 11.53
CA CYS A 58 -6.77 -1.65 10.08
C CYS A 58 -8.09 -1.45 9.31
N ILE A 59 -9.18 -2.13 9.72
CA ILE A 59 -10.50 -1.96 9.11
C ILE A 59 -11.00 -0.51 9.27
N GLN A 60 -10.87 0.08 10.46
CA GLN A 60 -11.27 1.46 10.71
C GLN A 60 -10.42 2.45 9.91
N ILE A 61 -9.10 2.27 9.85
CA ILE A 61 -8.23 3.11 9.03
C ILE A 61 -8.68 3.07 7.57
N LEU A 62 -8.89 1.88 6.99
CA LEU A 62 -9.33 1.73 5.60
C LEU A 62 -10.65 2.45 5.32
N LYS A 63 -11.59 2.40 6.27
CA LYS A 63 -12.89 3.06 6.17
C LYS A 63 -12.76 4.59 6.12
N GLU A 64 -11.86 5.16 6.91
CA GLU A 64 -11.65 6.61 6.99
C GLU A 64 -10.85 7.18 5.80
N LEU A 65 -10.10 6.35 5.06
CA LEU A 65 -9.19 6.84 4.01
C LEU A 65 -9.88 7.73 2.96
N SER A 66 -11.08 7.35 2.48
CA SER A 66 -11.78 8.13 1.47
C SER A 66 -12.25 9.49 1.98
N GLU A 67 -12.69 9.54 3.24
CA GLU A 67 -13.16 10.78 3.87
C GLU A 67 -11.98 11.70 4.21
N VAL A 68 -10.86 11.13 4.67
CA VAL A 68 -9.62 11.87 4.88
C VAL A 68 -9.09 12.46 3.58
N GLU A 69 -9.13 11.72 2.46
CA GLU A 69 -8.73 12.24 1.14
C GLU A 69 -9.62 13.41 0.71
N ALA A 70 -10.94 13.27 0.86
CA ALA A 70 -11.90 14.32 0.55
C ALA A 70 -11.70 15.58 1.44
N ALA A 71 -11.40 15.39 2.72
CA ALA A 71 -11.07 16.47 3.65
C ALA A 71 -9.77 17.18 3.27
N LEU A 72 -8.72 16.44 2.86
CA LEU A 72 -7.47 17.02 2.36
C LEU A 72 -7.69 17.85 1.09
N LEU A 73 -8.49 17.34 0.14
CA LEU A 73 -8.83 18.05 -1.09
C LEU A 73 -9.61 19.34 -0.82
N SER A 74 -10.63 19.28 0.02
CA SER A 74 -11.48 20.45 0.33
C SER A 74 -10.75 21.56 1.09
N ARG A 75 -9.67 21.22 1.81
CA ARG A 75 -8.86 22.16 2.59
C ARG A 75 -7.66 22.73 1.84
N GLY A 76 -7.53 22.43 0.55
CA GLY A 76 -6.43 22.94 -0.27
C GLY A 76 -5.07 22.38 0.11
N ALA A 77 -5.01 21.10 0.51
CA ALA A 77 -3.74 20.43 0.82
C ALA A 77 -2.74 20.55 -0.36
N PRO A 78 -1.42 20.51 -0.08
CA PRO A 78 -0.41 20.63 -1.11
C PRO A 78 -0.61 19.61 -2.25
N VAL A 79 -0.37 20.01 -3.49
CA VAL A 79 -0.57 19.14 -4.66
C VAL A 79 0.54 18.08 -4.81
N SER A 80 1.65 18.23 -4.08
CA SER A 80 2.82 17.35 -4.14
C SER A 80 3.48 17.19 -2.77
N GLY A 81 4.25 16.12 -2.61
CA GLY A 81 4.90 15.75 -1.33
C GLY A 81 4.04 14.82 -0.47
N LEU A 82 4.55 14.48 0.72
CA LEU A 82 3.91 13.50 1.63
C LEU A 82 2.55 13.98 2.18
N ALA A 83 2.33 15.29 2.22
CA ALA A 83 1.06 15.89 2.63
C ALA A 83 0.02 15.96 1.48
N ALA A 84 0.38 15.54 0.25
CA ALA A 84 -0.58 15.51 -0.84
C ALA A 84 -1.64 14.44 -0.59
N PRO A 85 -2.93 14.71 -0.89
CA PRO A 85 -4.04 13.83 -0.52
C PRO A 85 -3.77 12.35 -0.86
N ARG A 86 -3.42 12.07 -2.12
CA ARG A 86 -3.12 10.72 -2.59
C ARG A 86 -1.83 10.13 -2.03
N ALA A 87 -0.81 10.94 -1.78
CA ALA A 87 0.46 10.44 -1.24
C ALA A 87 0.25 9.96 0.20
N TYR A 88 -0.48 10.73 0.99
CA TYR A 88 -0.84 10.41 2.36
C TYR A 88 -1.72 9.14 2.43
N THR A 89 -2.81 9.09 1.67
CA THR A 89 -3.73 7.93 1.71
C THR A 89 -3.09 6.67 1.15
N SER A 90 -2.22 6.78 0.13
CA SER A 90 -1.44 5.65 -0.38
C SER A 90 -0.47 5.10 0.65
N ALA A 91 0.19 5.96 1.44
CA ALA A 91 1.09 5.53 2.50
C ALA A 91 0.34 4.77 3.59
N LEU A 92 -0.80 5.29 4.06
CA LEU A 92 -1.62 4.59 5.06
C LEU A 92 -2.19 3.28 4.51
N ALA A 93 -2.63 3.24 3.26
CA ALA A 93 -3.08 2.02 2.61
C ALA A 93 -1.97 0.96 2.58
N LEU A 94 -0.73 1.35 2.26
CA LEU A 94 0.43 0.45 2.27
C LEU A 94 0.72 -0.12 3.65
N TYR A 95 0.77 0.69 4.71
CA TYR A 95 1.00 0.21 6.07
C TYR A 95 -0.11 -0.75 6.52
N THR A 96 -1.35 -0.38 6.24
CA THR A 96 -2.53 -1.16 6.62
C THR A 96 -2.58 -2.50 5.89
N VAL A 97 -2.41 -2.50 4.57
CA VAL A 97 -2.36 -3.73 3.76
C VAL A 97 -1.15 -4.59 4.13
N GLY A 98 -0.01 -3.97 4.47
CA GLY A 98 1.17 -4.67 4.97
C GLY A 98 0.87 -5.47 6.24
N ALA A 99 0.24 -4.84 7.24
CA ALA A 99 -0.20 -5.51 8.47
C ALA A 99 -1.20 -6.64 8.17
N LEU A 100 -2.21 -6.38 7.33
CA LEU A 100 -3.21 -7.38 6.94
C LEU A 100 -2.62 -8.57 6.17
N ARG A 101 -1.58 -8.35 5.34
CA ARG A 101 -0.85 -9.43 4.66
C ARG A 101 -0.04 -10.26 5.64
N ARG A 102 0.63 -9.64 6.61
CA ARG A 102 1.39 -10.35 7.66
C ARG A 102 0.49 -11.27 8.49
N TYR A 103 -0.71 -10.80 8.81
CA TYR A 103 -1.70 -11.55 9.59
C TYR A 103 -2.80 -12.19 8.74
N HIS A 104 -2.53 -12.47 7.46
CA HIS A 104 -3.53 -12.99 6.52
C HIS A 104 -4.18 -14.28 7.05
N SER A 105 -3.40 -15.22 7.58
CA SER A 105 -3.95 -16.46 8.14
C SER A 105 -4.86 -16.21 9.35
N CYS A 106 -4.53 -15.24 10.22
CA CYS A 106 -5.38 -14.87 11.35
C CYS A 106 -6.66 -14.20 10.90
N LEU A 107 -6.58 -13.32 9.90
CA LEU A 107 -7.72 -12.64 9.29
C LEU A 107 -8.76 -13.67 8.77
N LEU A 108 -8.30 -14.70 8.06
CA LEU A 108 -9.18 -15.75 7.51
C LEU A 108 -9.95 -16.56 8.57
N LEU A 109 -9.53 -16.53 9.85
CA LEU A 109 -10.24 -17.21 10.94
C LEU A 109 -11.51 -16.47 11.38
N CYS A 110 -11.67 -15.19 11.01
CA CYS A 110 -12.84 -14.38 11.33
C CYS A 110 -13.53 -13.92 10.06
N VAL A 111 -14.73 -14.46 9.81
CA VAL A 111 -15.54 -14.20 8.62
C VAL A 111 -15.95 -12.74 8.55
N GLU A 112 -16.32 -12.16 9.69
CA GLU A 112 -16.74 -10.77 9.81
C GLU A 112 -15.60 -9.81 9.47
N GLN A 113 -14.41 -10.02 10.05
CA GLN A 113 -13.23 -9.21 9.76
C GLN A 113 -12.76 -9.38 8.31
N THR A 114 -12.76 -10.61 7.80
CA THR A 114 -12.41 -10.90 6.40
C THR A 114 -13.33 -10.16 5.43
N SER A 115 -14.65 -10.22 5.66
CA SER A 115 -15.64 -9.54 4.83
C SER A 115 -15.53 -8.01 4.93
N ALA A 116 -15.32 -7.47 6.13
CA ALA A 116 -15.14 -6.04 6.34
C ALA A 116 -13.88 -5.50 5.65
N VAL A 117 -12.76 -6.20 5.75
CA VAL A 117 -11.52 -5.87 5.03
C VAL A 117 -11.76 -5.90 3.53
N PHE A 118 -12.37 -6.98 3.01
CA PHE A 118 -12.65 -7.12 1.59
C PHE A 118 -13.51 -5.97 1.05
N GLU A 119 -14.56 -5.59 1.77
CA GLU A 119 -15.43 -4.46 1.42
C GLU A 119 -14.66 -3.14 1.36
N GLN A 120 -13.85 -2.82 2.38
CA GLN A 120 -13.11 -1.56 2.39
C GLN A 120 -12.03 -1.51 1.30
N LEU A 121 -11.33 -2.62 1.05
CA LEU A 121 -10.34 -2.68 -0.01
C LEU A 121 -10.99 -2.52 -1.40
N CYS A 122 -12.16 -3.15 -1.65
CA CYS A 122 -12.92 -2.96 -2.88
C CYS A 122 -13.27 -1.49 -3.14
N ARG A 123 -13.64 -0.73 -2.10
CA ARG A 123 -13.91 0.71 -2.20
C ARG A 123 -12.67 1.51 -2.57
N LEU A 124 -11.52 1.15 -2.01
CA LEU A 124 -10.27 1.87 -2.21
C LEU A 124 -9.78 1.82 -3.66
N VAL A 125 -9.97 0.69 -4.35
CA VAL A 125 -9.54 0.51 -5.75
C VAL A 125 -10.68 0.67 -6.77
N LYS A 126 -11.82 1.25 -6.38
CA LYS A 126 -12.98 1.45 -7.29
C LYS A 126 -12.65 2.22 -8.57
N CYS A 127 -11.61 3.05 -8.54
CA CYS A 127 -11.17 3.86 -9.67
C CYS A 127 -10.13 3.15 -10.56
N VAL A 128 -9.65 1.96 -10.18
CA VAL A 128 -8.65 1.22 -10.95
C VAL A 128 -9.34 0.45 -12.07
N VAL A 129 -9.20 0.95 -13.30
CA VAL A 129 -9.79 0.34 -14.50
C VAL A 129 -8.92 -0.80 -15.03
N ASN A 130 -7.59 -0.63 -15.02
CA ASN A 130 -6.63 -1.62 -15.47
C ASN A 130 -5.63 -1.95 -14.33
N PRO A 131 -5.65 -3.20 -13.79
CA PRO A 131 -4.67 -3.64 -12.79
C PRO A 131 -3.20 -3.53 -13.23
N GLY A 132 -2.93 -3.52 -14.54
CA GLY A 132 -1.58 -3.30 -15.07
C GLY A 132 -1.08 -1.86 -14.90
N ASP A 133 -1.99 -0.88 -14.92
CA ASP A 133 -1.70 0.56 -14.99
C ASP A 133 -2.07 1.29 -13.69
N CYS A 134 -1.69 0.70 -12.55
CA CYS A 134 -1.95 1.26 -11.23
C CYS A 134 -0.65 1.43 -10.42
N GLY A 135 -0.68 2.33 -9.44
CA GLY A 135 0.44 2.62 -8.56
C GLY A 135 0.77 1.44 -7.64
N SER A 136 1.94 1.49 -6.99
CA SER A 136 2.40 0.42 -6.08
C SER A 136 1.41 0.14 -4.94
N ALA A 137 0.84 1.18 -4.32
CA ALA A 137 -0.16 1.03 -3.26
C ALA A 137 -1.43 0.33 -3.75
N GLU A 138 -1.96 0.73 -4.90
CA GLU A 138 -3.13 0.10 -5.53
C GLU A 138 -2.82 -1.37 -5.89
N ARG A 139 -1.63 -1.66 -6.42
CA ARG A 139 -1.18 -3.05 -6.69
C ARG A 139 -1.17 -3.90 -5.42
N CYS A 140 -0.69 -3.38 -4.29
CA CYS A 140 -0.71 -4.11 -3.01
C CYS A 140 -2.13 -4.40 -2.54
N VAL A 141 -3.06 -3.44 -2.69
CA VAL A 141 -4.48 -3.62 -2.37
C VAL A 141 -5.11 -4.69 -3.27
N LEU A 142 -4.88 -4.63 -4.58
CA LEU A 142 -5.39 -5.61 -5.54
C LEU A 142 -4.86 -7.02 -5.27
N ALA A 143 -3.57 -7.15 -4.92
CA ALA A 143 -2.98 -8.42 -4.52
C ALA A 143 -3.66 -8.98 -3.26
N GLN A 144 -3.88 -8.15 -2.22
CA GLN A 144 -4.59 -8.58 -1.02
C GLN A 144 -6.04 -9.00 -1.31
N LEU A 145 -6.76 -8.25 -2.14
CA LEU A 145 -8.12 -8.61 -2.58
C LEU A 145 -8.14 -9.95 -3.32
N HIS A 146 -7.21 -10.17 -4.24
CA HIS A 146 -7.06 -11.43 -4.97
C HIS A 146 -6.84 -12.60 -4.01
N ASP A 147 -5.87 -12.46 -3.10
CA ASP A 147 -5.52 -13.52 -2.15
C ASP A 147 -6.68 -13.85 -1.20
N LEU A 148 -7.40 -12.83 -0.68
CA LEU A 148 -8.59 -13.02 0.16
C LEU A 148 -9.71 -13.73 -0.62
N TYR A 149 -10.04 -13.25 -1.81
CA TYR A 149 -11.11 -13.84 -2.63
C TYR A 149 -10.80 -15.28 -3.03
N GLN A 150 -9.53 -15.60 -3.30
CA GLN A 150 -9.08 -16.96 -3.57
C GLN A 150 -9.20 -17.87 -2.33
N ALA A 151 -8.90 -17.36 -1.14
CA ALA A 151 -8.83 -18.15 0.09
C ALA A 151 -10.18 -18.30 0.82
N ALA A 152 -11.11 -17.36 0.64
CA ALA A 152 -12.34 -17.25 1.43
C ALA A 152 -13.60 -17.34 0.56
N ALA A 153 -14.16 -18.54 0.42
CA ALA A 153 -15.34 -18.80 -0.42
C ALA A 153 -16.60 -17.99 -0.02
N HIS A 154 -16.72 -17.59 1.25
CA HIS A 154 -17.84 -16.76 1.72
C HIS A 154 -17.85 -15.36 1.06
N LEU A 155 -16.70 -14.88 0.55
CA LEU A 155 -16.60 -13.60 -0.14
C LEU A 155 -17.29 -13.58 -1.51
N ASN A 156 -17.61 -14.75 -2.08
CA ASN A 156 -18.39 -14.84 -3.32
C ASN A 156 -19.82 -14.26 -3.18
N HIS A 157 -20.29 -14.08 -1.94
CA HIS A 157 -21.60 -13.52 -1.63
C HIS A 157 -21.50 -12.20 -0.84
N ALA A 158 -20.29 -11.66 -0.68
CA ALA A 158 -20.07 -10.41 0.05
C ALA A 158 -20.54 -9.20 -0.79
N PRO A 159 -20.78 -8.03 -0.14
CA PRO A 159 -20.93 -6.78 -0.86
C PRO A 159 -19.77 -6.56 -1.84
N HIS A 160 -20.08 -6.07 -3.03
CA HIS A 160 -19.12 -5.87 -4.14
C HIS A 160 -18.54 -7.15 -4.79
N ALA A 161 -18.97 -8.35 -4.38
CA ALA A 161 -18.49 -9.62 -4.95
C ALA A 161 -18.70 -9.70 -6.47
N ASP A 162 -19.87 -9.32 -6.98
CA ASP A 162 -20.17 -9.36 -8.42
C ASP A 162 -19.24 -8.45 -9.23
N THR A 163 -18.97 -7.25 -8.72
CA THR A 163 -18.03 -6.32 -9.36
C THR A 163 -16.62 -6.87 -9.32
N PHE A 164 -16.20 -7.41 -8.17
CA PHE A 164 -14.86 -7.96 -8.00
C PHE A 164 -14.62 -9.23 -8.81
N ALA A 165 -15.63 -10.10 -8.96
CA ALA A 165 -15.54 -11.32 -9.76
C ALA A 165 -15.13 -11.04 -11.22
N ASN A 166 -15.56 -9.90 -11.78
CA ASN A 166 -15.14 -9.45 -13.10
C ASN A 166 -13.70 -8.92 -13.15
N ALA A 167 -13.20 -8.36 -12.04
CA ALA A 167 -11.84 -7.85 -11.92
C ALA A 167 -10.82 -8.96 -11.60
N TYR A 168 -11.23 -9.98 -10.84
CA TYR A 168 -10.39 -11.08 -10.38
C TYR A 168 -9.50 -11.72 -11.47
N PRO A 169 -10.03 -12.17 -12.64
CA PRO A 169 -9.19 -12.76 -13.68
C PRO A 169 -8.19 -11.76 -14.28
N LYS A 170 -8.54 -10.48 -14.35
CA LYS A 170 -7.65 -9.41 -14.84
C LYS A 170 -6.52 -9.14 -13.86
N ILE A 171 -6.81 -9.15 -12.56
CA ILE A 171 -5.81 -9.02 -11.49
C ILE A 171 -4.86 -10.20 -11.53
N LYS A 172 -5.39 -11.43 -11.61
CA LYS A 172 -4.57 -12.64 -11.75
C LYS A 172 -3.65 -12.55 -12.96
N GLN A 173 -4.17 -12.13 -14.11
CA GLN A 173 -3.36 -11.95 -15.32
C GLN A 173 -2.28 -10.87 -15.16
N ALA A 174 -2.60 -9.72 -14.55
CA ALA A 174 -1.67 -8.61 -14.43
C ALA A 174 -0.58 -8.83 -13.37
N LEU A 175 -0.92 -9.46 -12.24
CA LEU A 175 -0.05 -9.54 -11.06
C LEU A 175 0.53 -10.93 -10.81
N TYR A 176 -0.13 -12.00 -11.26
CA TYR A 176 0.21 -13.39 -10.95
C TYR A 176 0.47 -14.26 -12.19
N SER A 177 0.53 -13.67 -13.39
CA SER A 177 0.93 -14.42 -14.58
C SER A 177 2.36 -14.94 -14.42
N PRO A 178 2.63 -16.21 -14.72
CA PRO A 178 3.97 -16.74 -14.70
C PRO A 178 4.84 -15.99 -15.72
N LEU A 179 6.02 -15.54 -15.28
CA LEU A 179 6.99 -14.91 -16.15
C LEU A 179 7.95 -15.97 -16.68
N THR A 180 8.03 -16.10 -18.00
CA THR A 180 9.06 -16.89 -18.66
C THR A 180 10.20 -15.95 -19.05
N PRO A 181 11.42 -16.11 -18.50
CA PRO A 181 12.56 -15.31 -18.92
C PRO A 181 12.81 -15.48 -20.41
N THR A 182 12.86 -14.36 -21.13
CA THR A 182 13.22 -14.34 -22.55
C THR A 182 14.50 -13.53 -22.73
N PRO A 183 15.41 -13.96 -23.63
CA PRO A 183 16.56 -13.15 -23.99
C PRO A 183 16.10 -11.77 -24.47
N SER A 184 16.76 -10.72 -23.97
CA SER A 184 16.52 -9.36 -24.44
C SER A 184 17.19 -9.16 -25.79
N ASN A 185 16.49 -8.50 -26.71
CA ASN A 185 17.06 -8.02 -27.98
C ASN A 185 17.55 -6.57 -27.88
N TYR A 186 17.54 -5.97 -26.69
CA TYR A 186 17.95 -4.59 -26.46
C TYR A 186 19.41 -4.51 -26.03
N GLU A 187 20.15 -3.55 -26.59
CA GLU A 187 21.50 -3.21 -26.13
C GLU A 187 21.45 -2.41 -24.84
N TYR A 188 22.40 -2.67 -23.94
CA TYR A 188 22.51 -1.96 -22.67
C TYR A 188 23.14 -0.57 -22.88
N ASN A 189 22.40 0.49 -22.54
CA ASN A 189 22.94 1.86 -22.51
C ASN A 189 23.26 2.28 -21.06
N PRO A 190 24.55 2.39 -20.67
CA PRO A 190 24.93 2.78 -19.32
C PRO A 190 24.71 4.26 -19.00
N GLU A 191 24.54 5.13 -20.00
CA GLU A 191 24.33 6.56 -19.79
C GLU A 191 22.90 6.88 -19.39
N PHE A 192 21.95 6.01 -19.76
CA PHE A 192 20.52 6.20 -19.50
C PHE A 192 20.23 6.30 -18.01
N LEU A 193 19.80 7.49 -17.57
CA LEU A 193 19.54 7.83 -16.16
C LEU A 193 20.71 7.49 -15.22
N SER A 194 21.95 7.56 -15.69
CA SER A 194 23.14 7.28 -14.88
C SER A 194 23.25 8.15 -13.63
N GLU A 195 22.79 9.41 -13.71
CA GLU A 195 22.73 10.34 -12.57
C GLU A 195 21.87 9.82 -11.41
N PHE A 196 20.81 9.05 -11.71
CA PHE A 196 19.93 8.46 -10.69
C PHE A 196 20.68 7.45 -9.82
N PHE A 197 21.55 6.64 -10.42
CA PHE A 197 22.27 5.57 -9.74
C PHE A 197 23.55 6.04 -9.04
N THR A 198 24.12 7.18 -9.45
CA THR A 198 25.35 7.71 -8.84
C THR A 198 25.10 8.44 -7.52
N ASN A 199 23.89 8.97 -7.28
CA ASN A 199 23.54 9.59 -6.01
C ASN A 199 22.04 9.43 -5.66
N PRO A 200 21.59 8.20 -5.32
CA PRO A 200 20.19 7.91 -5.08
C PRO A 200 19.59 8.69 -3.90
N ARG A 201 20.41 9.21 -2.98
CA ARG A 201 19.98 9.97 -1.79
C ARG A 201 19.82 11.48 -2.02
N LYS A 202 20.32 12.04 -3.13
CA LYS A 202 20.28 13.50 -3.39
C LYS A 202 19.06 13.99 -4.18
N GLY A 203 18.33 13.11 -4.85
CA GLY A 203 17.29 13.51 -5.82
C GLY A 203 15.87 13.22 -5.36
N LYS A 204 14.94 14.16 -5.62
CA LYS A 204 13.53 13.78 -5.78
C LYS A 204 13.41 13.05 -7.10
N ILE A 205 12.68 11.93 -7.13
CA ILE A 205 12.38 11.22 -8.38
C ILE A 205 11.55 12.16 -9.27
N GLU A 206 12.08 12.53 -10.42
CA GLU A 206 11.35 13.35 -11.37
C GLU A 206 10.33 12.52 -12.15
N MET A 207 9.12 13.06 -12.33
CA MET A 207 8.08 12.42 -13.13
C MET A 207 8.50 12.25 -14.60
N SER A 208 9.41 13.10 -15.08
CA SER A 208 10.03 13.03 -16.41
C SER A 208 10.79 11.71 -16.62
N TRP A 209 11.54 11.25 -15.62
CA TRP A 209 12.28 9.99 -15.68
C TRP A 209 11.36 8.78 -15.78
N ALA A 210 10.26 8.78 -15.00
CA ALA A 210 9.26 7.71 -15.06
C ALA A 210 8.65 7.58 -16.47
N ARG A 211 8.39 8.71 -17.15
CA ARG A 211 7.90 8.72 -18.54
C ARG A 211 8.93 8.15 -19.51
N GLN A 212 10.20 8.58 -19.42
CA GLN A 212 11.27 8.07 -20.28
C GLN A 212 11.44 6.55 -20.16
N VAL A 213 11.28 6.00 -18.95
CA VAL A 213 11.29 4.55 -18.72
C VAL A 213 10.03 3.90 -19.32
N ALA A 214 8.84 4.48 -19.13
CA ALA A 214 7.59 3.90 -19.62
C ALA A 214 7.45 3.90 -21.16
N GLU A 215 8.05 4.86 -21.85
CA GLU A 215 7.86 5.05 -23.30
C GLU A 215 8.66 4.07 -24.16
N SER A 216 9.79 3.55 -23.68
CA SER A 216 10.70 2.72 -24.48
C SER A 216 11.08 1.41 -23.79
N PRO A 217 10.84 0.24 -24.43
CA PRO A 217 11.36 -1.04 -23.95
C PRO A 217 12.89 -1.08 -23.77
N ALA A 218 13.64 -0.40 -24.64
CA ALA A 218 15.10 -0.31 -24.55
C ALA A 218 15.55 0.51 -23.33
N ASN A 219 14.80 1.57 -23.00
CA ASN A 219 15.02 2.37 -21.80
C ASN A 219 14.72 1.57 -20.54
N ARG A 220 13.63 0.79 -20.52
CA ARG A 220 13.33 -0.14 -19.42
C ARG A 220 14.44 -1.15 -19.22
N TYR A 221 14.91 -1.75 -20.31
CA TYR A 221 16.01 -2.70 -20.27
C TYR A 221 17.26 -2.07 -19.65
N SER A 222 17.67 -0.90 -20.15
CA SER A 222 18.85 -0.19 -19.66
C SER A 222 18.72 0.25 -18.21
N PHE A 223 17.55 0.76 -17.81
CA PHE A 223 17.24 1.11 -16.41
C PHE A 223 17.37 -0.09 -15.48
N VAL A 224 16.77 -1.23 -15.84
CA VAL A 224 16.82 -2.45 -15.03
C VAL A 224 18.25 -2.98 -14.94
N CYS A 225 19.00 -3.01 -16.04
CA CYS A 225 20.42 -3.40 -16.02
C CYS A 225 21.25 -2.48 -15.11
N SER A 226 21.09 -1.17 -15.23
CA SER A 226 21.79 -0.20 -14.37
C SER A 226 21.39 -0.35 -12.89
N ALA A 227 20.12 -0.61 -12.59
CA ALA A 227 19.65 -0.86 -11.23
C ALA A 227 20.26 -2.12 -10.62
N ILE A 228 20.28 -3.24 -11.37
CA ILE A 228 20.90 -4.49 -10.93
C ILE A 228 22.40 -4.29 -10.72
N LEU A 229 23.09 -3.65 -11.67
CA LEU A 229 24.53 -3.38 -11.56
C LEU A 229 24.84 -2.47 -10.37
N ALA A 230 24.02 -1.44 -10.10
CA ALA A 230 24.19 -0.55 -8.96
C ALA A 230 24.05 -1.32 -7.64
N VAL A 231 23.00 -2.13 -7.49
CA VAL A 231 22.78 -2.98 -6.29
C VAL A 231 23.92 -3.99 -6.12
N CYS A 232 24.41 -4.60 -7.19
CA CYS A 232 25.52 -5.55 -7.11
C CYS A 232 26.89 -4.88 -6.83
N ARG A 233 27.02 -3.57 -7.08
CA ARG A 233 28.25 -2.79 -6.85
C ARG A 233 28.25 -2.09 -5.49
N GLU A 234 27.10 -1.91 -4.85
CA GLU A 234 27.02 -1.49 -3.46
C GLU A 234 27.82 -2.49 -2.61
N VAL A 235 29.00 -2.06 -2.17
CA VAL A 235 29.77 -2.76 -1.14
C VAL A 235 29.18 -2.32 0.18
N ASP A 236 28.79 -3.27 1.04
CA ASP A 236 28.38 -3.02 2.42
C ASP A 236 29.40 -2.08 3.09
N ASN A 237 29.07 -0.79 3.17
CA ASN A 237 29.94 0.21 3.80
C ASN A 237 29.78 0.21 5.33
N ASP A 238 28.98 -0.71 5.88
CA ASP A 238 28.70 -0.88 7.32
C ASP A 238 29.38 -2.14 7.91
N ARG A 239 30.55 -2.54 7.40
CA ARG A 239 31.46 -3.49 8.08
C ARG A 239 32.63 -2.80 8.77
#